data_AF-A0A6N0GT03-F1
#
_entry.id   AF-A0A6N0GT03-F1
#
_cell.length_a   1.000
_cell.length_b   1.000
_cell.length_c   1.000
_cell.angle_alpha   90.00
_cell.angle_beta   90.00
_cell.angle_gamma   90.00
#
_symmetry.space_group_name_H-M   'P 1'
#
loop_
_entity.id
_entity.type
_entity.pdbx_description
1 polymer ?
#
loop_
_entity_poly.entity_id
_entity_poly.type
_entity_poly.pdbx_seq_one_letter_code
_entity_poly.pdbx_strand_id
1 'polypeptide(L)' 'LVKDTGANLVICQWGFDDEANHLLMQNELPAVRWVGGPEIELIAIATQGRIVPRFEDLTPEKLGKAGIVREVSFGTTR' A
#
# COMPACT_ATOMS: atom_id res chain seq x y z
N LEU A 1 0.94 -9.40 10.81
CA LEU A 1 0.89 -7.99 11.27
C LEU A 1 0.08 -7.09 10.35
N VAL A 2 0.48 -6.88 9.09
CA VAL A 2 -0.27 -5.97 8.18
C VAL A 2 -1.61 -6.56 7.74
N LYS A 3 -1.66 -7.85 7.39
CA LYS A 3 -2.92 -8.53 7.04
C LYS A 3 -3.90 -8.60 8.22
N ASP A 4 -3.37 -8.68 9.45
CA ASP A 4 -4.17 -8.78 10.68
C ASP A 4 -4.96 -7.49 10.97
N THR A 5 -4.53 -6.34 10.44
CA THR A 5 -5.29 -5.09 10.55
C THR A 5 -6.45 -5.01 9.56
N GLY A 6 -6.57 -5.99 8.64
CA GLY A 6 -7.58 -6.01 7.59
C GLY A 6 -7.16 -5.30 6.30
N ALA A 7 -5.89 -4.88 6.18
CA ALA A 7 -5.38 -4.29 4.95
C ALA A 7 -5.33 -5.33 3.81
N ASN A 8 -5.75 -4.91 2.62
CA ASN A 8 -5.75 -5.70 1.39
C ASN A 8 -4.82 -5.15 0.29
N LEU A 9 -4.15 -4.04 0.56
CA LEU A 9 -3.15 -3.40 -0.28
C LEU A 9 -2.18 -2.61 0.60
N VAL A 10 -0.89 -2.64 0.27
CA VAL A 10 0.14 -1.86 0.95
C VAL A 10 0.74 -0.83 -0.01
N ILE A 11 0.96 0.38 0.49
CA ILE A 11 1.61 1.45 -0.27
C ILE A 11 2.74 2.01 0.59
N CYS A 12 3.97 1.90 0.09
CA CYS A 12 5.19 2.31 0.78
C CYS A 12 5.90 3.42 0.01
N GLN A 13 6.30 4.46 0.74
CA GLN A 13 7.08 5.56 0.18
C GLN A 13 8.46 5.09 -0.30
N TRP A 14 9.10 4.22 0.49
CA TRP A 14 10.42 3.68 0.19
C TRP A 14 10.34 2.21 -0.23
N GLY A 15 11.45 1.69 -0.75
CA GLY A 15 11.61 0.26 -0.99
C GLY A 15 11.61 -0.54 0.32
N PHE A 16 11.23 -1.80 0.20
CA PHE A 16 11.45 -2.84 1.21
C PHE A 16 12.22 -4.00 0.57
N ASP A 17 12.76 -4.87 1.42
CA ASP A 17 13.57 -6.02 1.02
C ASP A 17 12.79 -7.02 0.13
N ASP A 18 13.50 -7.75 -0.73
CA ASP A 18 12.91 -8.72 -1.64
C ASP A 18 12.24 -9.88 -0.88
N GLU A 19 12.77 -10.27 0.29
CA GLU A 19 12.13 -11.24 1.17
C GLU A 19 10.77 -10.76 1.68
N ALA A 20 10.65 -9.47 2.03
CA ALA A 20 9.39 -8.89 2.45
C ALA A 20 8.37 -8.86 1.31
N ASN A 21 8.82 -8.57 0.08
CA ASN A 21 7.96 -8.64 -1.10
C ASN A 21 7.44 -10.06 -1.34
N HIS A 22 8.33 -11.05 -1.24
CA HIS A 22 7.96 -12.44 -1.40
C HIS A 22 6.93 -12.87 -0.36
N LEU A 23 7.12 -12.51 0.92
CA LEU A 23 6.18 -12.80 1.99
C LEU A 23 4.82 -12.12 1.76
N LEU A 24 4.79 -10.87 1.30
CA LEU A 24 3.57 -10.15 0.98
C LEU A 24 2.80 -10.83 -0.17
N MET A 25 3.49 -11.25 -1.22
CA MET A 25 2.88 -12.01 -2.33
C MET A 25 2.32 -13.36 -1.88
N GLN A 26 3.06 -14.13 -1.06
CA GLN A 26 2.57 -15.39 -0.49
C GLN A 26 1.31 -15.19 0.36
N ASN A 27 1.16 -14.03 0.98
CA ASN A 27 0.00 -13.66 1.78
C ASN A 27 -1.10 -12.97 0.97
N GLU A 28 -1.04 -12.96 -0.36
CA GLU A 28 -2.01 -12.31 -1.25
C GLU A 28 -2.21 -10.83 -0.93
N LEU A 29 -1.15 -10.18 -0.44
CA LEU A 29 -1.17 -8.77 -0.05
C LEU A 29 -0.33 -7.99 -1.06
N PRO A 30 -0.93 -7.45 -2.13
CA PRO A 30 -0.19 -6.65 -3.10
C PRO A 30 0.41 -5.43 -2.43
N ALA A 31 1.58 -5.01 -2.92
CA ALA A 31 2.30 -3.88 -2.37
C ALA A 31 2.88 -3.00 -3.48
N VAL A 32 2.76 -1.69 -3.32
CA VAL A 32 3.41 -0.68 -4.15
C VAL A 32 4.56 -0.09 -3.35
N ARG A 33 5.75 -0.06 -3.95
CA ARG A 33 6.97 0.51 -3.36
C ARG A 33 7.45 1.71 -4.18
N TRP A 34 8.28 2.55 -3.57
CA TRP A 34 8.86 3.76 -4.19
C TRP A 34 7.81 4.81 -4.58
N VAL A 35 6.76 4.97 -3.78
CA VAL A 35 5.78 6.04 -3.99
C VAL A 35 6.35 7.38 -3.52
N GLY A 36 6.25 8.42 -4.35
CA GLY A 36 6.73 9.74 -3.97
C GLY A 36 5.96 10.33 -2.79
N GLY A 37 6.60 11.26 -2.08
CA GLY A 37 6.00 11.94 -0.92
C GLY A 37 4.67 12.64 -1.23
N PRO A 38 4.59 13.47 -2.28
CA PRO A 38 3.34 14.09 -2.69
C PRO A 38 2.24 13.07 -3.03
N GLU A 39 2.60 11.98 -3.72
CA GLU A 39 1.64 10.95 -4.12
C GLU A 39 1.06 10.20 -2.92
N ILE A 40 1.87 9.82 -1.93
CA ILE A 40 1.37 9.12 -0.73
C ILE A 40 0.49 10.03 0.13
N GLU A 41 0.79 11.33 0.20
CA GLU A 41 -0.07 12.33 0.87
C GLU A 41 -1.42 12.46 0.18
N LEU A 42 -1.45 12.55 -1.14
CA LEU A 42 -2.68 12.61 -1.93
C LEU A 42 -3.53 11.35 -1.74
N ILE A 43 -2.91 10.16 -1.73
CA ILE A 43 -3.60 8.89 -1.47
C ILE A 43 -4.20 8.87 -0.07
N ALA A 44 -3.46 9.31 0.96
CA ALA A 44 -3.95 9.36 2.33
C ALA A 44 -5.19 10.27 2.45
N ILE A 45 -5.16 11.46 1.83
CA ILE A 45 -6.29 12.40 1.80
C ILE A 45 -7.49 11.77 1.06
N ALA A 46 -7.27 11.22 -0.12
CA ALA A 46 -8.34 10.67 -0.97
C ALA A 46 -9.03 9.45 -0.36
N THR A 47 -8.28 8.64 0.39
CA THR A 47 -8.78 7.40 1.02
C THR A 47 -9.19 7.59 2.48
N GLN A 48 -8.99 8.78 3.04
CA GLN A 48 -9.11 9.08 4.47
C GLN A 48 -8.23 8.19 5.38
N GLY A 49 -7.16 7.61 4.82
CA GLY A 49 -6.17 6.86 5.56
C GLY A 49 -5.15 7.76 6.26
N ARG A 50 -4.38 7.18 7.18
CA ARG A 50 -3.25 7.86 7.82
C ARG A 50 -1.93 7.24 7.38
N ILE A 51 -0.95 8.09 7.07
CA ILE A 51 0.43 7.65 6.84
C ILE A 51 1.02 7.21 8.18
N VAL A 52 1.46 5.96 8.26
CA VAL A 52 2.05 5.38 9.47
C VAL A 52 3.57 5.26 9.32
N PRO A 53 4.36 5.85 10.23
CA PRO A 53 5.82 5.79 10.14
C PRO A 53 6.41 4.48 10.69
N ARG A 54 5.64 3.73 11.51
CA ARG A 54 6.07 2.49 12.16
C ARG A 54 4.98 1.43 12.03
N PHE A 55 5.38 0.18 11.87
CA PHE A 55 4.43 -0.94 11.76
C PHE A 55 3.63 -1.18 13.04
N GLU A 56 4.22 -0.93 14.20
CA GLU A 56 3.58 -1.05 15.52
C GLU A 56 2.39 -0.09 15.68
N ASP A 57 2.40 1.02 14.95
CA ASP A 57 1.32 2.00 14.95
C ASP A 57 0.20 1.62 13.99
N LEU A 58 0.31 0.55 13.22
CA LEU A 58 -0.71 0.17 12.24
C LEU A 58 -1.94 -0.40 12.96
N THR A 59 -3.07 0.27 12.82
CA THR A 59 -4.36 -0.17 13.38
C THR A 59 -5.45 -0.09 12.30
N PRO A 60 -6.55 -0.86 12.41
CA PRO A 60 -7.63 -0.85 11.42
C PRO A 60 -8.23 0.54 11.19
N GLU A 61 -8.26 1.41 12.21
CA GLU A 61 -8.84 2.76 12.13
C GLU A 61 -7.97 3.74 11.33
N LYS A 62 -6.70 3.39 11.10
CA LYS A 62 -5.76 4.21 10.31
C LYS A 62 -5.76 3.81 8.83
N LEU A 63 -6.42 2.72 8.46
CA LEU A 63 -6.51 2.25 7.08
C LEU A 63 -7.39 3.18 6.24
N GLY A 64 -6.91 3.50 5.05
CA GLY A 64 -7.72 4.18 4.05
C GLY A 64 -8.71 3.23 3.38
N LYS A 65 -9.79 3.79 2.82
CA LYS A 65 -10.77 3.05 2.02
C LYS A 65 -10.81 3.59 0.60
N ALA A 66 -10.85 2.68 -0.36
CA ALA A 66 -11.08 2.96 -1.76
C ALA A 66 -12.17 2.02 -2.28
N GLY A 67 -12.97 2.48 -3.25
CA GLY A 67 -14.02 1.65 -3.85
C GLY A 67 -13.43 0.48 -4.64
N ILE A 68 -12.50 0.80 -5.55
CA ILE A 68 -11.81 -0.20 -6.38
C ILE A 68 -10.35 0.23 -6.49
N VAL A 69 -9.43 -0.72 -6.32
CA VAL A 69 -8.04 -0.58 -6.72
C VAL A 69 -7.73 -1.63 -7.77
N ARG A 70 -7.12 -1.21 -8.87
CA ARG A 70 -6.71 -2.10 -9.96
C ARG A 70 -5.42 -1.58 -10.59
N GLU A 71 -4.58 -2.51 -11.02
CA GLU A 71 -3.48 -2.18 -11.92
C GLU A 71 -4.05 -1.80 -13.29
N VAL A 72 -3.53 -0.72 -13.87
CA VAL A 72 -3.86 -0.31 -15.24
C VAL A 72 -2.57 -0.23 -16.03
N SER A 73 -2.37 -1.18 -16.93
CA SER A 73 -1.26 -1.17 -17.87
C SER A 73 -1.58 -0.20 -19.01
N PHE A 74 -0.78 0.86 -19.15
CA PHE A 74 -0.80 1.69 -20.34
C PHE A 74 0.31 1.21 -21.28
N GLY A 75 -0.06 0.51 -22.34
CA GLY A 75 0.86 0.21 -23.43
C GLY A 75 0.96 1.38 -24.40
N THR A 76 2.08 1.50 -25.11
CA THR A 76 2.00 1.91 -26.51
C THR A 76 1.58 0.69 -27.29
N THR A 77 0.60 0.82 -28.18
CA THR A 77 0.29 -0.21 -29.18
C THR A 77 1.59 -0.75 -29.78
N ARG A 78 1.65 -2.06 -30.00
CA ARG A 78 2.72 -2.73 -30.74
C ARG A 78 3.00 -2.04 -32.07
#